data_AF-Q4DQE3-F1
#
_entry.id   AF-Q4DQE3-F1
#
_cell.length_a   1.000
_cell.length_b   1.000
_cell.length_c   1.000
_cell.angle_alpha   90.00
_cell.angle_beta   90.00
_cell.angle_gamma   90.00
#
_symmetry.space_group_name_H-M   'P 1'
#
loop_
_entity.id
_entity.type
_entity.pdbx_description
1 polymer ?
#
loop_
_entity_poly.entity_id
_entity_poly.type
_entity_poly.pdbx_seq_one_letter_code
_entity_poly.pdbx_strand_id
1 'polypeptide(L)'
;NMDVISWLGAYFVKNEIYDKAIQFFERASQIQPLEVKWQLMVASCHRRRGDYIQAKRLYEAVYRKYPENMECLRYLVHLCKDAGLIEEANEWFKKIKKLEQRQQEETDEGGCRDEDEEAKGGTHAAAGRRAVSALTNRVGDMTREDELDEPRISLSEEKPTHEDDDEIDLPGI
;
A
#
# COMPACT_ATOMS: atom_id res chain seq x y z
N ASN A 1 -11.05 16.81 14.45
CA ASN A 1 -9.77 17.03 13.75
C ASN A 1 -9.24 15.65 13.34
N MET A 2 -8.90 15.43 12.07
CA MET A 2 -8.47 14.11 11.57
C MET A 2 -7.14 13.67 12.18
N ASP A 3 -6.23 14.61 12.46
CA ASP A 3 -4.93 14.30 13.05
C ASP A 3 -5.09 13.62 14.42
N VAL A 4 -6.00 14.13 15.25
CA VAL A 4 -6.31 13.59 16.57
C VAL A 4 -6.89 12.17 16.46
N ILE A 5 -7.79 11.93 15.50
CA ILE A 5 -8.37 10.59 15.29
C ILE A 5 -7.28 9.59 14.84
N SER A 6 -6.40 10.04 13.93
CA SER A 6 -5.29 9.22 13.45
C SER A 6 -4.31 8.87 14.57
N TRP A 7 -4.00 9.84 15.43
CA TRP A 7 -3.12 9.68 16.57
C TRP A 7 -3.73 8.76 17.62
N LEU A 8 -5.01 8.93 17.96
CA LEU A 8 -5.73 8.04 18.88
C LEU A 8 -5.79 6.62 18.34
N GLY A 9 -6.15 6.43 17.06
CA GLY A 9 -6.17 5.12 16.43
C GLY A 9 -4.81 4.43 16.49
N ALA A 10 -3.74 5.15 16.17
CA ALA A 10 -2.37 4.68 16.28
C ALA A 10 -1.96 4.32 17.72
N TYR A 11 -2.32 5.16 18.69
CA TYR A 11 -2.08 4.93 20.10
C TYR A 11 -2.76 3.64 20.59
N PHE A 12 -4.03 3.43 20.22
CA PHE A 12 -4.74 2.20 20.59
C PHE A 12 -4.16 0.96 19.90
N VAL A 13 -3.72 1.05 18.65
CA VAL A 13 -3.00 -0.06 17.97
C VAL A 13 -1.69 -0.38 18.67
N LYS A 14 -0.92 0.63 19.08
CA LYS A 14 0.36 0.47 19.79
C LYS A 14 0.17 -0.18 21.17
N ASN A 15 -0.92 0.12 21.85
CA ASN A 15 -1.29 -0.49 23.12
C ASN A 15 -2.05 -1.82 22.98
N GLU A 16 -2.15 -2.37 21.76
CA GLU A 16 -2.85 -3.63 21.46
C GLU A 16 -4.36 -3.63 21.77
N ILE A 17 -4.96 -2.45 21.93
CA ILE A 17 -6.39 -2.26 22.16
C ILE A 17 -7.10 -2.08 20.82
N TYR A 18 -7.18 -3.15 20.03
CA TYR A 18 -7.67 -3.09 18.65
C TYR A 18 -9.15 -2.70 18.54
N ASP A 19 -10.01 -3.09 19.49
CA ASP A 19 -11.44 -2.78 19.43
C ASP A 19 -11.72 -1.28 19.58
N LYS A 20 -10.91 -0.57 20.39
CA LYS A 20 -10.97 0.91 20.46
C LYS A 20 -10.41 1.53 19.19
N ALA A 21 -9.28 1.03 18.69
CA ALA A 21 -8.68 1.53 17.44
C ALA A 21 -9.64 1.44 16.25
N ILE A 22 -10.36 0.32 16.11
CA ILE A 22 -11.37 0.11 15.06
C ILE A 22 -12.43 1.20 15.11
N GLN A 23 -12.98 1.54 16.28
CA GLN A 23 -14.00 2.58 16.42
C GLN A 23 -13.51 3.96 15.92
N PHE A 24 -12.27 4.33 16.24
CA PHE A 24 -11.68 5.58 15.76
C PHE A 24 -11.45 5.57 14.25
N PHE A 25 -10.97 4.46 13.68
CA PHE A 25 -10.77 4.35 12.23
C PHE A 25 -12.08 4.24 11.45
N GLU A 26 -13.11 3.59 12.00
CA GLU A 26 -14.46 3.58 11.42
C GLU A 26 -15.03 5.00 11.41
N ARG A 27 -14.87 5.76 12.51
CA ARG A 27 -15.28 7.17 12.54
C ARG A 27 -14.48 8.00 11.53
N ALA A 28 -13.18 7.76 11.39
CA ALA A 28 -12.36 8.41 10.36
C ALA A 28 -12.87 8.11 8.95
N SER A 29 -13.25 6.86 8.67
CA SER A 29 -13.81 6.44 7.39
C SER A 29 -15.18 7.07 7.08
N GLN A 30 -15.96 7.41 8.10
CA GLN A 30 -17.22 8.15 7.93
C GLN A 30 -16.98 9.63 7.59
N ILE A 31 -15.93 10.23 8.15
CA ILE A 31 -15.56 11.63 7.89
C ILE A 31 -14.89 11.76 6.51
N GLN A 32 -14.04 10.81 6.14
CA GLN A 32 -13.32 10.77 4.86
C GLN A 32 -13.60 9.45 4.12
N PRO A 33 -14.78 9.28 3.51
CA PRO A 33 -15.17 8.04 2.84
C PRO A 33 -14.37 7.75 1.56
N LEU A 34 -13.74 8.77 0.98
CA LEU A 34 -12.88 8.65 -0.20
C LEU A 34 -11.47 8.15 0.13
N GLU A 35 -11.07 8.26 1.40
CA GLU A 35 -9.74 7.90 1.85
C GLU A 35 -9.68 6.40 2.19
N VAL A 36 -8.91 5.66 1.41
CA VAL A 36 -8.79 4.20 1.51
C VAL A 36 -8.03 3.79 2.78
N LYS A 37 -7.10 4.65 3.22
CA LYS A 37 -6.26 4.43 4.40
C LYS A 37 -7.06 3.98 5.62
N TRP A 38 -8.19 4.62 5.92
CA TRP A 38 -8.97 4.30 7.12
C TRP A 38 -9.56 2.89 7.08
N GLN A 39 -10.06 2.47 5.91
CA GLN A 39 -10.59 1.12 5.72
C GLN A 39 -9.47 0.06 5.84
N LEU A 40 -8.26 0.37 5.34
CA LEU A 40 -7.08 -0.49 5.48
C LEU A 40 -6.63 -0.60 6.96
N MET A 41 -6.73 0.49 7.73
CA MET A 41 -6.40 0.48 9.16
C MET A 41 -7.38 -0.38 9.97
N VAL A 42 -8.69 -0.31 9.69
CA VAL A 42 -9.69 -1.21 10.31
C VAL A 42 -9.34 -2.68 10.02
N ALA A 43 -9.06 -3.02 8.76
CA ALA A 43 -8.66 -4.38 8.39
C ALA A 43 -7.34 -4.81 9.05
N SER A 44 -6.38 -3.89 9.20
CA SER A 44 -5.11 -4.13 9.89
C SER A 44 -5.30 -4.43 11.38
N CYS A 45 -6.25 -3.76 12.04
CA CYS A 45 -6.61 -4.06 13.43
C CYS A 45 -7.16 -5.49 13.57
N HIS A 46 -8.03 -5.93 12.66
CA HIS A 46 -8.51 -7.31 12.64
C HIS A 46 -7.37 -8.33 12.44
N ARG A 47 -6.42 -8.03 11.55
CA ARG A 47 -5.23 -8.87 11.32
C ARG A 47 -4.40 -9.00 12.59
N ARG A 48 -4.10 -7.89 13.27
CA ARG A 48 -3.32 -7.89 14.52
C ARG A 48 -4.06 -8.56 15.68
N ARG A 49 -5.39 -8.51 15.71
CA ARG A 49 -6.24 -9.26 16.64
C ARG A 49 -6.22 -10.79 16.39
N GLY A 50 -5.65 -11.26 15.28
CA GLY A 50 -5.64 -12.68 14.87
C GLY A 50 -6.90 -13.12 14.10
N ASP A 51 -7.80 -12.19 13.80
CA ASP A 51 -9.03 -12.45 13.05
C ASP A 51 -8.77 -12.35 11.54
N TYR A 52 -7.98 -13.29 11.02
CA TYR A 52 -7.54 -13.29 9.63
C TYR A 52 -8.69 -13.40 8.63
N ILE A 53 -9.78 -14.09 9.00
CA ILE A 53 -10.96 -14.27 8.15
C ILE A 53 -11.63 -12.91 7.91
N GLN A 54 -11.87 -12.15 8.99
CA GLN A 54 -12.49 -10.84 8.87
C GLN A 54 -11.55 -9.83 8.21
N ALA A 55 -10.26 -9.86 8.54
CA ALA A 55 -9.25 -9.03 7.89
C ALA A 55 -9.22 -9.26 6.37
N LYS A 56 -9.24 -10.53 5.91
CA LYS A 56 -9.27 -10.89 4.49
C LYS A 56 -10.49 -10.29 3.79
N ARG A 57 -11.69 -10.49 4.37
CA ARG A 57 -12.93 -9.95 3.82
C ARG A 57 -12.90 -8.44 3.65
N LEU A 58 -12.37 -7.73 4.66
CA LEU A 58 -12.25 -6.27 4.62
C LEU A 58 -11.25 -5.82 3.56
N TYR A 59 -10.04 -6.39 3.53
CA TYR A 59 -9.05 -6.04 2.51
C TYR A 59 -9.53 -6.35 1.09
N GLU A 60 -10.18 -7.50 0.85
CA GLU A 60 -10.75 -7.83 -0.45
C GLU A 60 -11.91 -6.90 -0.84
N ALA A 61 -12.69 -6.41 0.12
CA ALA A 61 -13.71 -5.41 -0.13
C ALA A 61 -13.09 -4.06 -0.54
N VAL A 62 -11.99 -3.66 0.11
CA VAL A 62 -11.22 -2.47 -0.25
C VAL A 62 -10.59 -2.62 -1.63
N TYR A 63 -9.95 -3.75 -1.92
CA TYR A 63 -9.33 -4.04 -3.21
C TYR A 63 -10.34 -4.02 -4.36
N ARG A 64 -11.56 -4.54 -4.14
CA ARG A 64 -12.64 -4.48 -5.14
C ARG A 64 -13.07 -3.06 -5.49
N LYS A 65 -12.97 -2.12 -4.54
CA LYS A 65 -13.27 -0.70 -4.76
C LYS A 65 -12.10 0.05 -5.37
N TYR A 66 -10.87 -0.29 -4.95
CA TYR A 66 -9.64 0.39 -5.35
C TYR A 66 -8.60 -0.61 -5.85
N PRO A 67 -8.80 -1.21 -7.04
CA PRO A 67 -7.93 -2.28 -7.55
C PRO A 67 -6.51 -1.79 -7.92
N GLU A 68 -6.34 -0.49 -8.11
CA GLU A 68 -5.06 0.17 -8.44
C GLU A 68 -4.31 0.66 -7.19
N ASN A 69 -4.88 0.49 -5.99
CA ASN A 69 -4.21 0.88 -4.77
C ASN A 69 -3.16 -0.17 -4.37
N MET A 70 -1.89 0.22 -4.49
CA MET A 70 -0.75 -0.64 -4.18
C MET A 70 -0.64 -0.97 -2.68
N GLU A 71 -1.03 -0.05 -1.80
CA GLU A 71 -1.04 -0.29 -0.36
C GLU A 71 -1.98 -1.44 0.00
N CYS A 72 -3.19 -1.45 -0.57
CA CYS A 72 -4.16 -2.51 -0.34
C CYS A 72 -3.61 -3.90 -0.71
N LEU A 73 -2.93 -4.00 -1.86
CA LEU A 73 -2.28 -5.23 -2.28
C LEU A 73 -1.14 -5.65 -1.33
N ARG A 74 -0.33 -4.70 -0.86
CA ARG A 74 0.73 -4.98 0.12
C ARG A 74 0.15 -5.54 1.42
N TYR A 75 -0.92 -4.92 1.94
CA TYR A 75 -1.60 -5.43 3.13
C TYR A 75 -2.19 -6.85 2.94
N LEU A 76 -2.73 -7.17 1.77
CA LEU A 76 -3.19 -8.54 1.45
C LEU A 76 -2.04 -9.56 1.47
N VAL A 77 -0.87 -9.19 0.94
CA VAL A 77 0.33 -10.04 1.01
C VAL A 77 0.75 -10.27 2.46
N HIS A 78 0.80 -9.21 3.27
CA HIS A 78 1.15 -9.33 4.70
C HIS A 78 0.15 -10.21 5.45
N LEU A 79 -1.14 -10.01 5.23
CA LEU A 79 -2.18 -10.87 5.82
C LEU A 79 -1.99 -12.34 5.45
N CYS A 80 -1.74 -12.65 4.17
CA CYS A 80 -1.56 -14.03 3.72
C CYS A 80 -0.28 -14.65 4.31
N LYS A 81 0.80 -13.86 4.44
CA LYS A 81 2.03 -14.30 5.12
C LYS A 81 1.78 -14.62 6.59
N ASP A 82 1.08 -13.74 7.32
CA ASP A 82 0.78 -13.94 8.74
C ASP A 82 -0.17 -15.13 8.98
N ALA A 83 -1.11 -15.35 8.07
CA ALA A 83 -2.02 -16.50 8.12
C ALA A 83 -1.37 -17.83 7.65
N GLY A 84 -0.11 -17.81 7.20
CA GLY A 84 0.59 -18.99 6.67
C GLY A 84 0.12 -19.43 5.27
N LEU A 85 -0.68 -18.63 4.57
CA LEU A 85 -1.21 -18.89 3.23
C LEU A 85 -0.20 -18.46 2.16
N ILE A 86 0.92 -19.18 2.06
CA ILE A 86 2.04 -18.84 1.17
C ILE A 86 1.62 -18.82 -0.31
N GLU A 87 0.75 -19.75 -0.73
CA GLU A 87 0.27 -19.82 -2.11
C GLU A 87 -0.52 -18.56 -2.49
N GLU A 88 -1.48 -18.15 -1.65
CA GLU A 88 -2.25 -16.92 -1.86
C GLU A 88 -1.36 -15.67 -1.81
N ALA A 89 -0.39 -15.62 -0.88
CA ALA A 89 0.56 -14.52 -0.79
C ALA A 89 1.33 -14.33 -2.11
N ASN A 90 1.75 -15.42 -2.75
CA ASN A 90 2.42 -15.39 -4.04
C ASN A 90 1.51 -14.90 -5.17
N GLU A 91 0.22 -15.22 -5.14
CA GLU A 91 -0.75 -14.70 -6.12
C GLU A 91 -0.92 -13.18 -5.98
N TRP A 92 -1.04 -12.67 -4.76
CA TRP A 92 -1.09 -11.24 -4.49
C TRP A 92 0.20 -10.53 -4.89
N PHE A 93 1.36 -11.14 -4.63
CA PHE A 93 2.65 -10.61 -5.05
C PHE A 93 2.77 -10.49 -6.58
N LYS A 94 2.27 -11.48 -7.33
CA LYS A 94 2.18 -11.40 -8.80
C LYS A 94 1.30 -10.24 -9.27
N LYS A 95 0.21 -9.93 -8.55
CA LYS A 95 -0.66 -8.77 -8.86
C LYS A 95 0.05 -7.45 -8.60
N ILE A 96 0.80 -7.32 -7.49
CA ILE A 96 1.63 -6.15 -7.20
C ILE A 96 2.61 -5.90 -8.34
N LYS A 97 3.39 -6.91 -8.71
CA LYS A 97 4.38 -6.79 -9.79
C LYS A 97 3.76 -6.38 -11.13
N LYS A 98 2.58 -6.92 -11.47
CA LYS A 98 1.84 -6.53 -12.68
C LYS A 98 1.37 -5.07 -12.64
N LEU A 99 0.93 -4.61 -11.47
CA LEU A 99 0.48 -3.24 -11.29
C LEU A 99 1.66 -2.25 -11.35
N GLU A 100 2.78 -2.58 -10.72
CA GLU A 100 4.04 -1.82 -10.81
C GLU A 100 4.54 -1.71 -12.25
N GLN A 101 4.51 -2.81 -13.01
CA GLN A 101 4.88 -2.81 -14.43
C GLN A 101 3.99 -1.87 -15.26
N ARG A 102 2.68 -1.91 -15.05
CA ARG A 102 1.75 -0.99 -15.73
C ARG A 102 2.03 0.47 -15.40
N GLN A 103 2.27 0.77 -14.11
CA GLN A 103 2.58 2.13 -13.68
C GLN A 103 3.90 2.62 -14.30
N GLN A 104 4.91 1.74 -14.43
CA GLN A 104 6.18 2.09 -15.07
C GLN A 104 6.03 2.33 -16.58
N GLU A 105 5.27 1.48 -17.28
CA GLU A 105 4.96 1.64 -18.71
C GLU A 105 4.24 2.97 -18.98
N GLU A 106 3.26 3.33 -18.14
CA GLU A 106 2.56 4.62 -18.22
C GLU A 106 3.49 5.81 -18.00
N THR A 107 4.49 5.70 -17.11
CA THR A 107 5.48 6.77 -16.91
C THR A 107 6.49 6.89 -18.05
N ASP A 108 6.88 5.77 -18.68
CA ASP A 108 7.86 5.77 -19.77
C ASP A 108 7.23 6.25 -21.09
N GLU A 109 5.96 5.94 -21.36
CA GLU A 109 5.25 6.42 -22.56
C GLU A 109 4.88 7.91 -22.51
N GLY A 110 4.79 8.49 -21.30
CA GLY A 110 4.56 9.93 -21.10
C GLY A 110 5.79 10.82 -21.33
N GLY A 111 6.99 10.25 -21.44
CA GLY A 111 8.26 10.98 -21.51
C GLY A 111 8.85 11.21 -22.90
N CYS A 112 8.19 10.77 -23.98
CA CYS A 112 8.77 10.76 -25.33
C CYS A 112 7.90 11.49 -26.38
N ARG A 113 7.31 12.65 -26.02
CA ARG A 113 6.32 13.31 -26.89
C ARG A 113 6.54 14.79 -27.21
N ASP A 114 7.71 15.35 -26.91
CA ASP A 114 8.09 16.69 -27.35
C ASP A 114 9.53 16.66 -27.87
N GLU A 115 9.79 17.39 -28.96
CA GLU A 115 11.06 17.51 -29.72
C GLU A 115 11.23 16.52 -30.91
N ASP A 116 10.56 16.81 -32.03
CA ASP A 116 11.18 16.86 -33.37
C ASP A 116 10.13 17.27 -34.43
N GLU A 117 9.74 18.55 -34.40
CA GLU A 117 9.15 19.21 -35.57
C GLU A 117 10.26 19.65 -36.53
N GLU A 118 10.02 19.41 -37.83
CA GLU A 118 10.67 20.04 -38.99
C GLU A 118 12.15 19.75 -39.29
N ALA A 119 12.39 18.72 -40.12
CA ALA A 119 13.45 18.77 -41.12
C ALA A 119 13.00 18.10 -42.43
N LYS A 120 12.26 18.83 -43.26
CA LYS A 120 12.05 18.48 -44.68
C LYS A 120 13.26 18.94 -45.50
N GLY A 121 13.89 17.99 -46.19
CA GLY A 121 14.55 18.23 -47.46
C GLY A 121 16.08 18.28 -47.42
N GLY A 122 16.73 17.22 -47.91
CA GLY A 122 18.18 17.26 -48.14
C GLY A 122 18.82 15.90 -48.44
N THR A 123 18.58 15.38 -49.64
CA THR A 123 19.56 14.69 -50.52
C THR A 123 20.55 13.66 -49.96
N HIS A 124 20.37 12.41 -50.43
CA HIS A 124 21.37 11.46 -50.94
C HIS A 124 22.67 11.16 -50.16
N ALA A 125 22.80 9.91 -49.69
CA ALA A 125 23.92 8.96 -49.93
C ALA A 125 23.95 7.91 -48.78
N ALA A 126 23.52 6.68 -49.01
CA ALA A 126 24.37 5.55 -49.40
C ALA A 126 25.50 5.23 -48.39
N ALA A 127 25.26 4.26 -47.49
CA ALA A 127 26.13 3.10 -47.24
C ALA A 127 25.65 2.35 -45.98
N GLY A 128 25.50 1.03 -46.11
CA GLY A 128 24.86 0.20 -45.11
C GLY A 128 25.72 -0.19 -43.92
N ARG A 129 25.07 -0.90 -43.00
CA ARG A 129 25.55 -2.17 -42.41
C ARG A 129 24.45 -2.72 -41.50
N ARG A 130 24.09 -3.98 -41.77
CA ARG A 130 23.33 -4.85 -40.86
C ARG A 130 24.16 -5.10 -39.60
N ALA A 131 23.53 -5.05 -38.44
CA ALA A 131 23.95 -5.83 -37.27
C ALA A 131 22.70 -6.40 -36.60
N VAL A 132 22.52 -7.70 -36.76
CA VAL A 132 21.66 -8.57 -35.97
C VAL A 132 22.48 -9.05 -34.78
N SER A 133 22.00 -8.89 -33.55
CA SER A 133 22.54 -9.46 -32.29
C SER A 133 21.95 -8.63 -31.14
N ALA A 134 21.45 -9.14 -30.02
CA ALA A 134 21.25 -10.49 -29.55
C ALA A 134 20.22 -10.42 -28.42
N LEU A 135 19.41 -11.47 -28.36
CA LEU A 135 18.69 -11.92 -27.18
C LEU A 135 19.64 -11.98 -25.98
N THR A 136 19.34 -11.26 -24.90
CA THR A 136 19.86 -11.61 -23.57
C THR A 136 18.72 -11.53 -22.55
N ASN A 137 18.20 -12.71 -22.20
CA ASN A 137 17.50 -12.93 -20.95
C ASN A 137 18.47 -12.61 -19.82
N ARG A 138 18.12 -11.66 -18.96
CA ARG A 138 18.75 -11.50 -17.65
C ARG A 138 17.74 -11.87 -16.59
N VAL A 139 17.69 -13.17 -16.32
CA VAL A 139 17.26 -13.73 -15.03
C VAL A 139 18.34 -13.34 -14.02
N GLY A 140 17.95 -12.75 -12.89
CA GLY A 140 18.84 -12.53 -11.76
C GLY A 140 18.60 -11.19 -11.10
N ASP A 141 17.68 -11.16 -10.13
CA ASP A 141 17.98 -10.77 -8.75
C ASP A 141 16.74 -11.08 -7.89
N MET A 142 16.70 -12.32 -7.36
CA MET A 142 15.88 -12.67 -6.21
C MET A 142 16.76 -12.40 -5.00
N THR A 143 16.20 -11.80 -3.94
CA THR A 143 16.79 -11.41 -2.64
C THR A 143 17.21 -9.95 -2.52
N ARG A 144 16.21 -9.07 -2.39
CA ARG A 144 16.28 -7.93 -1.47
C ARG A 144 15.12 -8.04 -0.49
N GLU A 145 15.35 -8.86 0.52
CA GLU A 145 14.69 -8.77 1.81
C GLU A 145 15.29 -7.55 2.50
N ASP A 146 14.70 -6.36 2.34
CA ASP A 146 15.11 -5.19 3.12
C ASP A 146 13.89 -4.26 3.29
N GLU A 147 13.43 -4.18 4.54
CA GLU A 147 12.94 -2.96 5.19
C GLU A 147 12.01 -2.05 4.37
N LEU A 148 10.77 -2.48 4.13
CA LEU A 148 9.68 -1.55 3.81
C LEU A 148 9.00 -1.13 5.12
N ASP A 149 9.53 -0.05 5.67
CA ASP A 149 8.97 0.80 6.73
C ASP A 149 7.43 0.72 6.75
N GLU A 150 6.87 0.10 7.79
CA GLU A 150 5.58 0.58 8.30
C GLU A 150 5.74 2.09 8.54
N PRO A 151 4.71 2.93 8.37
CA PRO A 151 4.82 4.32 8.76
C PRO A 151 5.25 4.34 10.23
N ARG A 152 6.53 4.67 10.48
CA ARG A 152 7.04 4.94 11.81
C ARG A 152 6.26 6.16 12.27
N ILE A 153 5.20 5.91 13.00
CA ILE A 153 4.56 6.94 13.80
C ILE A 153 5.60 7.25 14.88
N SER A 154 6.46 8.22 14.56
CA SER A 154 7.51 8.74 15.44
C SER A 154 6.85 9.39 16.65
N LEU A 155 6.44 8.55 17.59
CA LEU A 155 6.01 8.94 18.92
C LEU A 155 7.24 8.92 19.81
N SER A 156 7.79 10.12 20.03
CA SER A 156 8.77 10.41 21.07
C SER A 156 8.34 9.74 22.37
N GLU A 157 9.24 8.95 22.94
CA GLU A 157 9.05 8.23 24.20
C GLU A 157 8.82 9.22 25.36
N GLU A 158 7.59 9.28 25.86
CA GLU A 158 7.34 9.61 27.28
C GLU A 158 6.68 8.40 27.94
N LYS A 159 7.27 7.99 29.08
CA LYS A 159 6.88 6.85 29.92
C LYS A 159 5.40 6.92 30.33
N PRO A 160 4.68 5.79 30.41
CA PRO A 160 3.36 5.77 31.01
C PRO A 160 3.50 5.71 32.54
N THR A 161 3.06 6.76 33.23
CA THR A 161 2.63 6.65 34.62
C THR A 161 1.20 6.14 34.64
N HIS A 162 1.09 4.89 35.08
CA HIS A 162 -0.12 4.26 35.60
C HIS A 162 -0.91 5.23 36.48
N GLU A 163 -2.18 5.48 36.16
CA GLU A 163 -3.25 5.86 37.10
C GLU A 163 -4.58 6.02 36.32
N ASP A 164 -5.53 5.18 36.74
CA ASP A 164 -6.97 5.39 36.77
C ASP A 164 -7.86 5.32 35.51
N ASP A 165 -8.78 4.36 35.63
CA ASP A 165 -10.00 4.17 34.86
C ASP A 165 -10.87 5.45 34.87
N ASP A 166 -10.66 6.33 33.91
CA ASP A 166 -11.64 7.38 33.62
C ASP A 166 -12.42 7.04 32.35
N GLU A 167 -13.66 6.65 32.60
CA GLU A 167 -14.82 6.63 31.72
C GLU A 167 -14.90 7.97 30.93
N ILE A 168 -14.32 8.01 29.73
CA ILE A 168 -14.50 9.14 28.80
C ILE A 168 -15.92 9.04 28.23
N ASP A 169 -16.86 9.68 28.91
CA ASP A 169 -18.21 9.93 28.44
C ASP A 169 -18.14 10.99 27.31
N LEU A 170 -18.20 10.54 26.06
CA LEU A 170 -18.31 11.43 24.90
C LEU A 170 -19.77 11.88 24.80
N PRO A 171 -20.06 13.19 24.77
CA PRO A 171 -21.42 13.65 24.57
C PRO A 171 -21.88 13.19 23.18
N GLY A 172 -22.99 12.45 23.16
CA GLY A 172 -23.78 12.26 21.95
C GLY A 172 -24.15 13.63 21.37
N ILE A 173 -24.14 13.69 20.04
CA ILE A 173 -24.79 14.68 19.15
C ILE A 173 -25.29 15.96 19.84
#